data_AF-A0A2U2HFH4-F1
#
_entry.id   AF-A0A2U2HFH4-F1
#
_cell.length_a   1.000
_cell.length_b   1.000
_cell.length_c   1.000
_cell.angle_alpha   90.00
_cell.angle_beta   90.00
_cell.angle_gamma   90.00
#
_symmetry.space_group_name_H-M   'P 1'
#
loop_
_entity.id
_entity.type
_entity.pdbx_description
1 polymer ?
#
loop_
_entity_poly.entity_id
_entity_poly.type
_entity_poly.pdbx_seq_one_letter_code
_entity_poly.pdbx_strand_id
1 'polypeptide(L)'
;LTALVDGAGIRALHPLCRAGRERFAYDPRARAGRRWSGPSTEQLAWISGAAGCVLPAAPVRLAQRLPDPLVIDLLRARDGVLRGARLLFGGDSGCAPRRALRYRLGSLEVGPAPGVAEEMAVLVFEDAGASARVWARQRGAALVAWSVACAPAPPAPPAPR
;
A
#
# COMPACT_ATOMS: atom_id res chain seq x y z
N LEU A 1 16.01 14.02 -1.44
CA LEU A 1 15.62 13.94 -0.01
C LEU A 1 14.10 14.02 0.05
N THR A 2 13.46 13.43 1.05
CA THR A 2 12.00 13.53 1.25
C THR A 2 11.72 13.84 2.72
N ALA A 3 10.79 14.73 2.99
CA ALA A 3 10.25 15.00 4.32
C ALA A 3 8.79 14.55 4.37
N LEU A 4 8.38 13.99 5.50
CA LEU A 4 7.03 13.50 5.75
C LEU A 4 6.49 14.19 7.01
N VAL A 5 5.24 14.65 6.95
CA VAL A 5 4.52 15.20 8.09
C VAL A 5 3.24 14.39 8.26
N ASP A 6 3.12 13.74 9.41
CA ASP A 6 1.96 12.93 9.75
C ASP A 6 0.93 13.74 10.53
N GLY A 7 -0.32 13.67 10.09
CA GLY A 7 -1.46 14.17 10.84
C GLY A 7 -1.83 13.24 12.00
N ALA A 8 -2.65 13.76 12.92
CA ALA A 8 -3.19 12.95 14.01
C ALA A 8 -4.06 11.80 13.49
N GLY A 9 -3.90 10.62 14.09
CA GLY A 9 -4.75 9.48 13.79
C GLY A 9 -6.16 9.67 14.35
N ILE A 10 -7.16 9.47 13.51
CA ILE A 10 -8.58 9.58 13.86
C ILE A 10 -9.29 8.25 13.61
N ARG A 11 -10.31 7.94 14.42
CA ARG A 11 -11.16 6.78 14.21
C ARG A 11 -12.17 7.10 13.12
N ALA A 12 -12.15 6.34 12.03
CA ALA A 12 -13.10 6.50 10.93
C ALA A 12 -14.35 5.63 11.17
N LEU A 13 -14.14 4.32 11.35
CA LEU A 13 -15.17 3.33 11.64
C LEU A 13 -14.53 2.26 12.52
N HIS A 14 -15.11 1.80 13.63
CA HIS A 14 -14.43 0.79 14.44
C HIS A 14 -14.28 -0.54 13.65
N PRO A 15 -13.08 -1.14 13.53
CA PRO A 15 -11.80 -0.80 14.19
C PRO A 15 -10.78 -0.03 13.31
N LEU A 16 -11.19 0.51 12.18
CA LEU A 16 -10.40 1.34 11.27
C LEU A 16 -10.04 2.72 11.84
N CYS A 17 -8.74 3.02 11.79
CA CYS A 17 -8.15 4.33 12.00
C CYS A 17 -7.61 4.88 10.68
N ARG A 18 -7.60 6.21 10.54
CA ARG A 18 -7.04 6.94 9.39
C ARG A 18 -6.17 8.12 9.84
N ALA A 19 -5.25 8.54 8.99
CA ALA A 19 -4.52 9.81 9.12
C ALA A 19 -4.19 10.38 7.74
N GLY A 20 -3.95 11.68 7.67
CA GLY A 20 -3.31 12.30 6.51
C GLY A 20 -1.79 12.27 6.66
N ARG A 21 -1.06 12.20 5.56
CA ARG A 21 0.38 12.39 5.50
C ARG A 21 0.71 13.38 4.38
N GLU A 22 1.44 14.43 4.71
CA GLU A 22 1.99 15.33 3.72
C GLU A 22 3.41 14.90 3.38
N ARG A 23 3.71 14.83 2.08
CA ARG A 23 5.02 14.48 1.55
C ARG A 23 5.60 15.65 0.77
N PHE A 24 6.86 15.95 1.07
CA PHE A 24 7.64 16.99 0.42
C PHE A 24 8.87 16.37 -0.23
N ALA A 25 9.06 16.61 -1.52
CA ALA A 25 10.24 16.19 -2.25
C ALA A 25 11.24 17.34 -2.32
N TYR A 26 12.51 17.07 -2.05
CA TYR A 26 13.58 18.04 -2.21
C TYR A 26 14.26 17.87 -3.58
N ASP A 27 14.23 18.93 -4.38
CA ASP A 27 14.98 19.08 -5.62
C ASP A 27 16.18 20.04 -5.42
N PRO A 28 17.42 19.52 -5.37
CA PRO A 28 18.61 20.36 -5.23
C PRO A 28 18.87 21.27 -6.45
N ARG A 29 18.27 20.97 -7.61
CA ARG A 29 18.47 21.71 -8.87
C ARG A 29 17.48 22.87 -9.02
N ALA A 30 16.42 22.90 -8.22
CA ALA A 30 15.47 24.00 -8.22
C ALA A 30 16.07 25.29 -7.64
N ARG A 31 15.50 26.43 -8.03
CA ARG A 31 15.93 27.76 -7.56
C ARG A 31 15.87 27.84 -6.02
N ALA A 32 16.77 28.64 -5.44
CA ALA A 32 16.75 28.94 -4.00
C ALA A 32 15.34 29.42 -3.58
N GLY A 33 14.81 28.86 -2.49
CA GLY A 33 13.44 29.10 -2.02
C GLY A 33 12.34 28.21 -2.65
N ARG A 34 12.66 27.41 -3.69
CA ARG A 34 11.72 26.45 -4.32
C ARG A 34 12.29 25.03 -4.39
N ARG A 35 13.26 24.73 -3.54
CA ARG A 35 13.90 23.40 -3.48
C ARG A 35 13.01 22.33 -2.87
N TRP A 36 12.01 22.71 -2.10
CA TRP A 36 10.97 21.80 -1.63
C TRP A 36 9.76 21.90 -2.55
N SER A 37 9.23 20.75 -2.96
CA SER A 37 7.95 20.67 -3.66
C SER A 37 6.80 21.17 -2.78
N GLY A 38 5.67 21.50 -3.40
CA GLY A 38 4.41 21.60 -2.65
C GLY A 38 4.06 20.26 -1.97
N PRO A 39 3.21 20.28 -0.93
CA PRO A 39 2.78 19.07 -0.25
C PRO A 39 1.95 18.19 -1.20
N SER A 40 2.30 16.91 -1.30
CA SER A 40 1.38 15.89 -1.80
C SER A 40 0.73 15.17 -0.62
N THR A 41 -0.59 15.09 -0.61
CA THR A 41 -1.35 14.46 0.49
C THR A 41 -1.57 12.97 0.21
N GLU A 42 -1.17 12.13 1.15
CA GLU A 42 -1.44 10.70 1.19
C GLU A 42 -2.47 10.41 2.30
N GLN A 43 -3.33 9.42 2.10
CA GLN A 43 -4.18 8.87 3.16
C GLN A 43 -3.58 7.59 3.71
N LEU A 44 -3.56 7.48 5.03
CA LEU A 44 -3.07 6.34 5.77
C LEU A 44 -4.23 5.62 6.46
N ALA A 45 -4.14 4.30 6.56
CA ALA A 45 -5.13 3.44 7.20
C ALA A 45 -4.49 2.29 7.98
N TRP A 46 -5.09 1.94 9.12
CA TRP A 46 -4.71 0.77 9.93
C TRP A 46 -5.87 0.32 10.81
N ILE A 47 -5.77 -0.91 11.33
CA ILE A 47 -6.74 -1.44 12.31
C ILE A 47 -6.16 -1.27 13.71
N SER A 48 -6.96 -0.73 14.63
CA SER A 48 -6.65 -0.64 16.06
C SER A 48 -7.87 -0.99 16.91
N GLY A 49 -7.71 -1.98 17.79
CA GLY A 49 -8.71 -2.33 18.79
C GLY A 49 -8.67 -1.44 20.04
N ALA A 50 -7.58 -0.69 20.25
CA ALA A 50 -7.47 0.25 21.37
C ALA A 50 -8.41 1.43 21.18
N ALA A 51 -8.77 2.14 22.26
CA ALA A 51 -9.64 3.32 22.20
C ALA A 51 -9.03 4.46 21.34
N GLY A 52 -7.71 4.62 21.36
CA GLY A 52 -6.97 5.59 20.56
C GLY A 52 -6.51 5.09 19.18
N CYS A 53 -6.32 6.02 18.26
CA CYS A 53 -5.72 5.79 16.94
C CYS A 53 -4.27 6.29 16.92
N VAL A 54 -3.38 5.60 17.65
CA VAL A 54 -1.93 5.86 17.58
C VAL A 54 -1.42 5.37 16.24
N LEU A 55 -0.64 6.21 15.55
CA LEU A 55 -0.07 5.90 14.25
C LEU A 55 0.98 4.76 14.40
N PRO A 56 0.84 3.63 13.69
CA PRO A 56 1.82 2.56 13.74
C PRO A 56 3.07 2.90 12.92
N ALA A 57 4.16 2.15 13.12
CA ALA A 57 5.40 2.31 12.36
C ALA A 57 5.25 2.08 10.85
N ALA A 58 4.29 1.24 10.44
CA ALA A 58 4.01 0.91 9.05
C ALA A 58 2.50 0.98 8.77
N PRO A 59 1.94 2.19 8.62
CA PRO A 59 0.55 2.36 8.21
C PRO A 59 0.39 2.05 6.72
N VAL A 60 -0.79 1.60 6.31
CA VAL A 60 -1.07 1.26 4.92
C VAL A 60 -1.54 2.51 4.17
N ARG A 61 -0.94 2.80 3.01
CA ARG A 61 -1.35 3.93 2.17
C ARG A 61 -2.62 3.59 1.39
N LEU A 62 -3.48 4.56 1.16
CA LEU A 62 -4.61 4.44 0.25
C LEU A 62 -4.29 5.26 -1.01
N ALA A 63 -4.13 4.59 -2.16
CA ALA A 63 -3.83 5.27 -3.42
C ALA A 63 -5.02 6.11 -3.94
N GLN A 64 -6.23 5.71 -3.55
CA GLN A 64 -7.47 6.45 -3.78
C GLN A 64 -8.38 6.39 -2.55
N ARG A 65 -9.46 7.18 -2.56
CA ARG A 65 -10.48 7.09 -1.51
C ARG A 65 -11.24 5.78 -1.64
N LEU A 66 -11.04 4.87 -0.68
CA LEU A 66 -11.76 3.60 -0.57
C LEU A 66 -12.82 3.67 0.53
N PRO A 67 -13.97 2.98 0.38
CA PRO A 67 -14.96 2.84 1.45
C PRO A 67 -14.40 2.14 2.69
N ASP A 68 -14.77 2.61 3.88
CA ASP A 68 -14.25 2.07 5.15
C ASP A 68 -14.46 0.56 5.34
N PRO A 69 -15.64 -0.02 5.02
CA PRO A 69 -15.84 -1.47 5.13
C PRO A 69 -14.88 -2.27 4.24
N LEU A 70 -14.68 -1.81 3.00
CA LEU A 70 -13.75 -2.44 2.05
C LEU A 70 -12.30 -2.37 2.57
N VAL A 71 -11.89 -1.22 3.11
CA VAL A 71 -10.54 -1.08 3.70
C VAL A 71 -10.36 -2.05 4.87
N ILE A 72 -11.36 -2.20 5.74
CA ILE A 72 -11.30 -3.15 6.86
C ILE A 72 -11.14 -4.58 6.35
N ASP A 73 -11.94 -4.99 5.37
CA ASP A 73 -11.89 -6.34 4.81
C ASP A 73 -10.55 -6.64 4.15
N LEU A 74 -10.01 -5.69 3.38
CA LEU A 74 -8.69 -5.82 2.75
C LEU A 74 -7.56 -5.90 3.79
N LEU A 75 -7.59 -5.05 4.81
CA LEU A 75 -6.60 -5.05 5.89
C LEU A 75 -6.62 -6.36 6.68
N ARG A 76 -7.81 -6.95 6.92
CA ARG A 76 -7.95 -8.25 7.59
C ARG A 76 -7.52 -9.41 6.70
N ALA A 77 -7.83 -9.36 5.41
CA ALA A 77 -7.54 -10.44 4.47
C ALA A 77 -6.08 -10.49 4.01
N ARG A 78 -5.28 -9.45 4.27
CA ARG A 78 -3.91 -9.26 3.74
C ARG A 78 -3.01 -10.50 3.76
N ASP A 79 -2.98 -11.22 4.88
CA ASP A 79 -2.06 -12.35 5.06
C ASP A 79 -2.56 -13.58 4.29
N GLY A 80 -3.88 -13.77 4.22
CA GLY A 80 -4.51 -14.82 3.41
C GLY A 80 -4.31 -14.57 1.91
N VAL A 81 -4.52 -13.33 1.47
CA VAL A 81 -4.28 -12.91 0.08
C VAL A 81 -2.81 -13.10 -0.30
N LEU A 82 -1.86 -12.68 0.53
CA LEU A 82 -0.43 -12.87 0.24
C LEU A 82 -0.04 -14.35 0.15
N ARG A 83 -0.59 -15.21 1.02
CA ARG A 83 -0.38 -16.66 0.93
C ARG A 83 -0.91 -17.24 -0.39
N GLY A 84 -2.11 -16.83 -0.82
CA GLY A 84 -2.64 -17.24 -2.12
C GLY A 84 -1.80 -16.71 -3.29
N ALA A 85 -1.35 -15.46 -3.23
CA ALA A 85 -0.53 -14.84 -4.26
C ALA A 85 0.82 -15.56 -4.48
N ARG A 86 1.40 -16.14 -3.41
CA ARG A 86 2.65 -16.91 -3.52
C ARG A 86 2.54 -18.14 -4.43
N LEU A 87 1.33 -18.71 -4.57
CA LEU A 87 1.09 -19.79 -5.54
C LEU A 87 1.09 -19.25 -6.97
N LEU A 88 0.49 -18.08 -7.18
CA LEU A 88 0.44 -17.40 -8.48
C LEU A 88 1.83 -16.93 -8.94
N PHE A 89 2.72 -16.57 -8.01
CA PHE A 89 4.09 -16.20 -8.34
C PHE A 89 4.87 -17.30 -9.07
N GLY A 90 4.52 -18.58 -8.88
CA GLY A 90 5.17 -19.67 -9.61
C GLY A 90 4.84 -19.70 -11.11
N GLY A 91 3.67 -19.17 -11.50
CA GLY A 91 3.22 -19.11 -12.89
C GLY A 91 3.60 -17.84 -13.64
N ASP A 92 4.14 -16.84 -12.94
CA ASP A 92 4.57 -15.56 -13.53
C ASP A 92 6.09 -15.43 -13.43
N SER A 93 6.77 -15.37 -14.57
CA SER A 93 8.25 -15.34 -14.63
C SER A 93 8.86 -14.07 -14.02
N GLY A 94 8.11 -12.95 -13.98
CA GLY A 94 8.53 -11.71 -13.32
C GLY A 94 8.41 -11.76 -11.80
N CYS A 95 7.47 -12.56 -11.29
CA CYS A 95 7.24 -12.77 -9.87
C CYS A 95 8.02 -13.95 -9.27
N ALA A 96 8.31 -14.99 -10.05
CA ALA A 96 8.92 -16.23 -9.56
C ALA A 96 10.22 -16.04 -8.75
N PRO A 97 11.16 -15.13 -9.14
CA PRO A 97 12.37 -14.87 -8.36
C PRO A 97 12.10 -14.17 -7.02
N ARG A 98 10.96 -13.49 -6.91
CA ARG A 98 10.59 -12.64 -5.77
C ARG A 98 9.65 -13.35 -4.79
N ARG A 99 9.30 -14.62 -5.02
CA ARG A 99 8.26 -15.32 -4.26
C ARG A 99 8.55 -15.51 -2.77
N ALA A 100 9.84 -15.56 -2.42
CA ALA A 100 10.32 -15.79 -1.05
C ALA A 100 10.56 -14.49 -0.26
N LEU A 101 10.33 -13.32 -0.87
CA LEU A 101 10.55 -12.03 -0.24
C LEU A 101 9.63 -11.80 0.97
N ARG A 102 10.08 -10.94 1.88
CA ARG A 102 9.40 -10.63 3.15
C ARG A 102 8.41 -9.48 3.00
N TYR A 103 7.55 -9.63 2.01
CA TYR A 103 6.48 -8.70 1.67
C TYR A 103 5.69 -8.22 2.87
N ARG A 104 5.50 -6.90 2.96
CA ARG A 104 4.57 -6.21 3.86
C ARG A 104 3.56 -5.42 3.04
N LEU A 105 2.34 -5.31 3.54
CA LEU A 105 1.32 -4.50 2.86
C LEU A 105 1.70 -3.02 2.96
N GLY A 106 1.91 -2.37 1.80
CA GLY A 106 2.33 -0.97 1.69
C GLY A 106 1.21 -0.03 1.23
N SER A 107 0.37 -0.47 0.29
CA SER A 107 -0.81 0.28 -0.15
C SER A 107 -2.01 -0.58 -0.52
N LEU A 108 -3.18 0.05 -0.47
CA LEU A 108 -4.43 -0.43 -1.05
C LEU A 108 -4.84 0.47 -2.20
N GLU A 109 -5.25 -0.15 -3.30
CA GLU A 109 -5.65 0.52 -4.53
C GLU A 109 -6.86 -0.20 -5.13
N VAL A 110 -7.46 0.40 -6.15
CA VAL A 110 -8.43 -0.23 -7.03
C VAL A 110 -7.99 0.02 -8.48
N GLY A 111 -8.11 -1.00 -9.32
CA GLY A 111 -7.82 -0.88 -10.73
C GLY A 111 -7.96 -2.19 -11.50
N PRO A 112 -7.83 -2.15 -12.83
CA PRO A 112 -8.02 -3.31 -13.68
C PRO A 112 -6.89 -4.34 -13.47
N ALA A 113 -7.24 -5.62 -13.50
CA ALA A 113 -6.26 -6.70 -13.54
C ALA A 113 -5.77 -6.94 -14.98
N PRO A 114 -4.57 -7.54 -15.18
CA PRO A 114 -4.12 -7.89 -16.51
C PRO A 114 -5.15 -8.76 -17.25
N GLY A 115 -5.61 -8.31 -18.42
CA GLY A 115 -6.61 -9.02 -19.22
C GLY A 115 -8.06 -8.93 -18.71
N VAL A 116 -8.34 -8.11 -17.69
CA VAL A 116 -9.69 -7.91 -17.12
C VAL A 116 -10.00 -6.42 -17.08
N ALA A 117 -11.12 -6.01 -17.70
CA ALA A 117 -11.53 -4.61 -17.73
C ALA A 117 -12.17 -4.12 -16.41
N GLU A 118 -12.71 -5.05 -15.62
CA GLU A 118 -13.33 -4.74 -14.33
C GLU A 118 -12.29 -4.28 -13.31
N GLU A 119 -12.61 -3.22 -12.58
CA GLU A 119 -11.78 -2.76 -11.47
C GLU A 119 -11.88 -3.70 -10.27
N MET A 120 -10.73 -4.09 -9.73
CA MET A 120 -10.65 -4.97 -8.57
C MET A 120 -9.84 -4.31 -7.46
N ALA A 121 -10.06 -4.76 -6.23
CA ALA A 121 -9.22 -4.35 -5.12
C ALA A 121 -7.78 -4.89 -5.32
N VAL A 122 -6.80 -4.01 -5.11
CA VAL A 122 -5.38 -4.32 -5.25
C VAL A 122 -4.68 -4.14 -3.92
N LEU A 123 -4.01 -5.19 -3.45
CA LEU A 123 -3.10 -5.12 -2.32
C LEU A 123 -1.69 -5.02 -2.88
N VAL A 124 -0.99 -3.92 -2.59
CA VAL A 124 0.40 -3.73 -3.00
C VAL A 124 1.30 -4.08 -1.83
N PHE A 125 2.06 -5.14 -2.02
CA PHE A 125 3.05 -5.59 -1.08
C PHE A 125 4.43 -5.09 -1.48
N GLU A 126 5.23 -4.69 -0.49
CA GLU A 126 6.55 -4.14 -0.67
C GLU A 126 7.58 -4.93 0.17
N ASP A 127 8.76 -5.13 -0.39
CA ASP A 127 9.96 -5.61 0.29
C ASP A 127 11.18 -4.82 -0.24
N ALA A 128 12.33 -4.92 0.40
CA ALA A 128 13.53 -4.17 0.02
C ALA A 128 13.91 -4.41 -1.46
N GLY A 129 13.53 -3.47 -2.33
CA GLY A 129 13.81 -3.54 -3.78
C GLY A 129 12.74 -4.23 -4.64
N ALA A 130 11.59 -4.63 -4.08
CA ALA A 130 10.50 -5.24 -4.84
C ALA A 130 9.12 -4.77 -4.42
N SER A 131 8.20 -4.70 -5.38
CA SER A 131 6.78 -4.61 -5.12
C SER A 131 6.02 -5.74 -5.83
N ALA A 132 4.93 -6.20 -5.23
CA ALA A 132 4.00 -7.14 -5.79
C ALA A 132 2.58 -6.57 -5.67
N ARG A 133 1.97 -6.26 -6.81
CA ARG A 133 0.55 -5.91 -6.90
C ARG A 133 -0.24 -7.21 -6.96
N VAL A 134 -1.19 -7.38 -6.05
CA VAL A 134 -2.05 -8.56 -6.00
C VAL A 134 -3.49 -8.10 -6.13
N TRP A 135 -4.14 -8.48 -7.23
CA TRP A 135 -5.57 -8.26 -7.39
C TRP A 135 -6.32 -9.33 -6.59
N ALA A 136 -7.25 -8.88 -5.76
CA ALA A 136 -8.07 -9.74 -4.92
C ALA A 136 -9.52 -9.73 -5.42
N ARG A 137 -10.15 -10.89 -5.38
CA ARG A 137 -11.57 -11.05 -5.66
C ARG A 137 -12.30 -11.68 -4.49
N GLN A 138 -13.57 -11.36 -4.36
CA GLN A 138 -14.45 -12.06 -3.43
C GLN A 138 -14.71 -13.48 -3.96
N ARG A 139 -14.52 -14.48 -3.10
CA ARG A 139 -14.92 -15.87 -3.34
C ARG A 139 -15.66 -16.38 -2.11
N GLY A 140 -16.99 -16.37 -2.17
CA GLY A 140 -17.83 -16.60 -1.00
C GLY A 140 -17.62 -15.51 0.06
N ALA A 141 -17.26 -15.90 1.27
CA ALA A 141 -17.00 -14.97 2.37
C ALA A 141 -15.54 -14.48 2.46
N ALA A 142 -14.64 -14.94 1.57
CA ALA A 142 -13.21 -14.65 1.64
C ALA A 142 -12.72 -13.84 0.43
N LEU A 143 -11.78 -12.93 0.68
CA LEU A 143 -10.97 -12.33 -0.36
C LEU A 143 -9.81 -13.26 -0.72
N VAL A 144 -9.68 -13.61 -1.99
CA VAL A 144 -8.64 -14.50 -2.50
C VAL A 144 -7.82 -13.81 -3.58
N ALA A 145 -6.53 -14.13 -3.64
CA ALA A 145 -5.66 -13.66 -4.73
C ALA A 145 -6.16 -14.21 -6.07
N TRP A 146 -6.22 -13.34 -7.07
CA TRP A 146 -6.68 -13.64 -8.42
C TRP A 146 -5.55 -13.58 -9.43
N SER A 147 -4.80 -12.47 -9.43
CA SER A 147 -3.66 -12.25 -10.32
C SER A 147 -2.58 -11.46 -9.59
N VAL A 148 -1.38 -11.48 -10.17
CA VAL A 148 -0.17 -10.87 -9.59
C VAL A 148 0.61 -10.14 -10.67
N ALA A 149 1.29 -9.08 -10.27
CA ALA A 149 2.29 -8.41 -11.10
C ALA A 149 3.41 -7.91 -10.18
N CYS A 150 4.65 -8.25 -10.51
CA CYS A 150 5.79 -7.89 -9.70
C CYS A 150 6.70 -6.92 -10.44
N ALA A 151 7.19 -5.92 -9.72
CA ALA A 151 8.08 -4.89 -10.24
C ALA A 151 9.27 -4.70 -9.28
N PRO A 152 10.43 -4.22 -9.78
CA PRO A 152 11.41 -3.63 -8.88
C PRO A 152 10.76 -2.51 -8.07
N ALA A 153 11.07 -2.42 -6.78
CA ALA A 153 10.57 -1.31 -5.98
C ALA A 153 11.05 0.01 -6.60
N PRO A 154 10.21 1.06 -6.58
CA PRO A 154 10.68 2.38 -6.94
C PRO A 154 11.90 2.73 -6.06
N PRO A 155 12.90 3.46 -6.60
CA PRO A 155 14.10 3.80 -5.84
C PRO A 155 13.71 4.53 -4.55
N ALA A 156 14.25 4.05 -3.41
CA ALA A 156 14.06 4.72 -2.13
C ALA A 156 14.55 6.17 -2.24
N PRO A 157 13.86 7.15 -1.62
CA PRO A 157 14.39 8.50 -1.55
C PRO A 157 15.75 8.48 -0.84
N PRO A 158 16.73 9.28 -1.28
CA PRO A 158 18.08 9.23 -0.71
C PRO A 158 18.04 9.57 0.78
N ALA A 159 18.69 8.72 1.58
CA ALA A 159 18.87 8.94 3.01
C ALA A 159 19.67 10.25 3.25
N PRO A 160 19.33 11.04 4.30
CA PRO A 160 20.16 12.16 4.71
C PRO A 160 21.55 11.62 5.14
N ARG A 161 22.61 12.29 4.67
CA ARG A 161 23.99 12.09 5.14
C ARG A 161 24.20 12.84 6.44
#